data_AF-A0A4Y9SAJ3-F1
#
_entry.id   AF-A0A4Y9SAJ3-F1
#
_cell.length_a   1.000
_cell.length_b   1.000
_cell.length_c   1.000
_cell.angle_alpha   90.00
_cell.angle_beta   90.00
_cell.angle_gamma   90.00
#
_symmetry.space_group_name_H-M   'P 1'
#
loop_
_entity.id
_entity.type
_entity.pdbx_description
1 polymer ?
#
loop_
_entity_poly.entity_id
_entity_poly.type
_entity_poly.pdbx_seq_one_letter_code
_entity_poly.pdbx_strand_id
1 'polypeptide(L)'
;MKKVLAVVCLMSCSAVWAGDITLYTRDHFGGPAITLHETVPDLDLQGFNDKTASVVVQKGTWEVCAEKHFKGKCMILKEGQYAELKDFSNMMSSVREVENAKEKRPAAK
;
A
#
# COMPACT_ATOMS: atom_id res chain seq x y z
N MET A 1 44.10 -34.04 -2.49
CA MET A 1 43.30 -33.14 -3.35
C MET A 1 41.87 -33.12 -2.84
N LYS A 2 41.43 -32.03 -2.22
CA LYS A 2 40.09 -31.91 -1.59
C LYS A 2 39.21 -31.05 -2.50
N LYS A 3 38.23 -31.66 -3.16
CA LYS A 3 37.16 -30.92 -3.84
C LYS A 3 36.06 -30.67 -2.81
N VAL A 4 35.99 -29.46 -2.28
CA VAL A 4 34.87 -29.01 -1.45
C VAL A 4 33.94 -28.23 -2.39
N LEU A 5 32.82 -28.85 -2.76
CA LEU A 5 31.72 -28.15 -3.41
C LEU A 5 30.89 -27.50 -2.29
N ALA A 6 31.01 -26.18 -2.16
CA ALA A 6 30.14 -25.39 -1.30
C ALA A 6 28.79 -25.20 -2.00
N VAL A 7 27.75 -25.82 -1.47
CA VAL A 7 26.36 -25.50 -1.83
C VAL A 7 25.99 -24.22 -1.08
N VAL A 8 26.01 -23.08 -1.78
CA VAL A 8 25.48 -21.82 -1.27
C VAL A 8 23.97 -21.87 -1.48
N CYS A 9 23.24 -22.23 -0.43
CA CYS A 9 21.79 -22.09 -0.43
C CYS A 9 21.47 -20.59 -0.30
N LEU A 10 21.16 -19.95 -1.44
CA LEU A 10 20.64 -18.59 -1.50
C LEU A 10 19.23 -18.60 -0.89
N MET A 11 19.15 -18.48 0.43
CA MET A 11 17.89 -18.20 1.11
C MET A 11 17.49 -16.75 0.78
N SER A 12 16.75 -16.59 -0.30
CA SER A 12 16.02 -15.35 -0.56
C SER A 12 14.89 -15.26 0.48
N CYS A 13 15.11 -14.49 1.54
CA CYS A 13 14.00 -14.03 2.39
C CYS A 13 13.13 -13.12 1.53
N SER A 14 12.09 -13.67 0.93
CA SER A 14 10.98 -12.85 0.44
C SER A 14 10.34 -12.24 1.69
N ALA A 15 10.61 -10.96 1.96
CA ALA A 15 9.84 -10.24 2.96
C ALA A 15 8.37 -10.29 2.51
N VAL A 16 7.56 -11.08 3.21
CA VAL A 16 6.11 -11.12 2.95
C VAL A 16 5.55 -9.85 3.56
N TRP A 17 5.34 -8.83 2.73
CA TRP A 17 4.65 -7.61 3.15
C TRP A 17 3.19 -7.92 3.51
N ALA A 18 2.70 -7.28 4.57
CA ALA A 18 1.33 -7.47 5.05
C ALA A 18 0.32 -6.90 4.04
N GLY A 19 0.58 -5.66 3.58
CA GLY A 19 -0.17 -4.99 2.53
C GLY A 19 0.71 -4.48 1.39
N ASP A 20 0.06 -4.12 0.28
CA ASP A 20 0.67 -3.58 -0.92
C ASP A 20 -0.33 -2.66 -1.63
N ILE A 21 0.02 -1.37 -1.71
CA ILE A 21 -0.76 -0.33 -2.38
C ILE A 21 0.16 0.53 -3.26
N THR A 22 -0.23 0.72 -4.51
CA THR A 22 0.45 1.62 -5.45
C THR A 22 -0.40 2.85 -5.74
N LEU A 23 0.19 4.04 -5.57
CA LEU A 23 -0.43 5.33 -5.85
C LEU A 23 0.15 5.89 -7.16
N TYR A 24 -0.70 6.42 -8.03
CA TYR A 24 -0.31 6.98 -9.33
C TYR A 24 -0.76 8.43 -9.44
N THR A 25 0.06 9.29 -10.08
CA THR A 25 -0.26 10.72 -10.19
C THR A 25 -1.25 11.08 -11.30
N ARG A 26 -1.60 10.14 -12.18
CA ARG A 26 -2.61 10.34 -13.22
C ARG A 26 -3.65 9.24 -13.19
N ASP A 27 -4.79 9.51 -13.78
CA ASP A 27 -5.85 8.52 -14.00
C ASP A 27 -5.34 7.33 -14.82
N HIS A 28 -6.05 6.22 -14.72
CA HIS A 28 -5.76 4.97 -15.42
C HIS A 28 -4.32 4.47 -15.21
N PHE A 29 -3.81 4.60 -13.99
CA PHE A 29 -2.50 4.09 -13.55
C PHE A 29 -1.32 4.70 -14.31
N GLY A 30 -1.46 5.95 -14.73
CA GLY A 30 -0.46 6.68 -15.48
C GLY A 30 0.46 7.54 -14.60
N GLY A 31 1.62 7.88 -15.15
CA GLY A 31 2.55 8.85 -14.55
C GLY A 31 3.44 8.25 -13.46
N PRO A 32 4.17 9.11 -12.74
CA PRO A 32 4.92 8.70 -11.56
C PRO A 32 4.06 7.90 -10.58
N ALA A 33 4.67 6.92 -9.94
CA ALA A 33 4.01 6.05 -8.99
C ALA A 33 4.92 5.75 -7.81
N ILE A 34 4.30 5.52 -6.65
CA ILE A 34 4.97 4.96 -5.47
C ILE A 34 4.20 3.75 -4.97
N THR A 35 4.93 2.75 -4.50
CA THR A 35 4.35 1.57 -3.83
C THR A 35 4.65 1.65 -2.34
N LEU A 36 3.64 1.43 -1.52
CA LEU A 36 3.70 1.50 -0.07
C LEU A 36 3.29 0.15 0.52
N HIS A 37 4.00 -0.25 1.57
CA HIS A 37 3.82 -1.53 2.26
C HIS A 37 3.55 -1.36 3.75
N GLU A 38 3.60 -0.11 4.21
CA GLU A 38 3.49 0.27 5.60
C GLU A 38 2.70 1.57 5.74
N THR A 39 2.41 1.92 6.99
CA THR A 39 1.67 3.13 7.32
C THR A 39 2.48 4.38 7.02
N VAL A 40 1.89 5.32 6.27
CA VAL A 40 2.45 6.62 5.96
C VAL A 40 1.51 7.72 6.49
N PRO A 41 1.83 8.34 7.65
CA PRO A 41 1.00 9.40 8.22
C PRO A 41 1.14 10.73 7.49
N ASP A 42 2.18 10.93 6.69
CA ASP A 42 2.43 12.17 5.94
C ASP A 42 3.08 11.84 4.59
N LEU A 43 2.31 12.00 3.50
CA LEU A 43 2.80 11.73 2.15
C LEU A 43 3.79 12.78 1.62
N ASP A 44 3.99 13.91 2.29
CA ASP A 44 5.07 14.83 1.93
C ASP A 44 6.44 14.18 2.08
N LEU A 45 6.60 13.29 3.06
CA LEU A 45 7.85 12.54 3.28
C LEU A 45 8.19 11.61 2.11
N GLN A 46 7.18 11.24 1.30
CA GLN A 46 7.32 10.45 0.08
C GLN A 46 7.29 11.32 -1.19
N GLY A 47 7.16 12.65 -1.04
CA GLY A 47 7.00 13.58 -2.15
C GLY A 47 5.69 13.39 -2.94
N PHE A 48 4.67 12.78 -2.34
CA PHE A 48 3.45 12.31 -3.01
C PHE A 48 2.14 12.92 -2.47
N ASN A 49 2.24 13.88 -1.55
CA ASN A 49 1.07 14.57 -0.97
C ASN A 49 0.24 15.23 -2.07
N ASP A 50 -1.09 15.05 -2.02
CA ASP A 50 -2.07 15.68 -2.92
C ASP A 50 -1.82 15.43 -4.42
N LYS A 51 -1.18 14.29 -4.76
CA LYS A 51 -0.88 13.94 -6.15
C LYS A 51 -1.63 12.73 -6.69
N THR A 52 -2.20 11.90 -5.82
CA THR A 52 -2.79 10.62 -6.22
C THR A 52 -4.09 10.82 -7.00
N ALA A 53 -4.14 10.30 -8.22
CA ALA A 53 -5.32 10.34 -9.10
C ALA A 53 -5.89 8.92 -9.37
N SER A 54 -5.06 7.89 -9.33
CA SER A 54 -5.49 6.49 -9.41
C SER A 54 -4.66 5.59 -8.48
N VAL A 55 -5.23 4.44 -8.12
CA VAL A 55 -4.67 3.53 -7.11
C VAL A 55 -4.84 2.08 -7.53
N VAL A 56 -3.83 1.25 -7.25
CA VAL A 56 -3.95 -0.20 -7.26
C VAL A 56 -3.68 -0.69 -5.85
N VAL A 57 -4.55 -1.54 -5.30
CA VAL A 57 -4.30 -2.27 -4.07
C VAL A 57 -4.07 -3.73 -4.44
N GLN A 58 -2.82 -4.16 -4.38
CA GLN A 58 -2.43 -5.54 -4.66
C GLN A 58 -2.74 -6.45 -3.47
N LYS A 59 -2.58 -5.95 -2.24
CA LYS A 59 -2.80 -6.73 -1.02
C LYS A 59 -3.30 -5.87 0.14
N GLY A 60 -4.22 -6.42 0.91
CA GLY A 60 -4.68 -5.85 2.17
C GLY A 60 -5.87 -4.91 2.00
N THR A 61 -6.13 -4.10 3.02
CA THR A 61 -7.19 -3.09 2.99
C THR A 61 -6.65 -1.82 3.60
N TRP A 62 -6.83 -0.71 2.91
CA TRP A 62 -6.14 0.53 3.18
C TRP A 62 -7.14 1.65 3.45
N GLU A 63 -6.93 2.38 4.54
CA GLU A 63 -7.56 3.67 4.75
C GLU A 63 -6.67 4.76 4.16
N VAL A 64 -7.27 5.60 3.33
CA VAL A 64 -6.62 6.77 2.73
C VAL A 64 -7.40 8.01 3.12
N CYS A 65 -6.70 9.06 3.52
CA CYS A 65 -7.30 10.27 4.09
C CYS A 65 -6.79 11.53 3.41
N ALA A 66 -7.68 12.51 3.31
CA ALA A 66 -7.42 13.79 2.65
C ALA A 66 -6.52 14.72 3.47
N GLU A 67 -6.34 14.46 4.76
CA GLU A 67 -5.39 15.17 5.61
C GLU A 67 -4.35 14.20 6.18
N LYS A 68 -3.24 14.77 6.61
CA LYS A 68 -2.17 14.05 7.29
C LYS A 68 -2.67 13.43 8.60
N HIS A 69 -1.98 12.39 9.04
CA HIS A 69 -2.24 11.67 10.29
C HIS A 69 -3.67 11.11 10.38
N PHE A 70 -4.20 10.63 9.25
CA PHE A 70 -5.48 9.93 9.12
C PHE A 70 -6.69 10.78 9.54
N LYS A 71 -6.74 12.02 9.05
CA LYS A 71 -7.78 13.00 9.37
C LYS A 71 -8.57 13.46 8.14
N GLY A 72 -9.62 14.24 8.38
CA GLY A 72 -10.46 14.81 7.34
C GLY A 72 -11.34 13.74 6.67
N LYS A 73 -11.56 13.90 5.37
CA LYS A 73 -12.30 12.92 4.55
C LYS A 73 -11.43 11.68 4.36
N CYS A 74 -11.91 10.52 4.78
CA CYS A 74 -11.24 9.24 4.60
C CYS A 74 -12.10 8.27 3.80
N MET A 75 -11.46 7.33 3.10
CA MET A 75 -12.12 6.20 2.44
C MET A 75 -11.31 4.92 2.58
N ILE A 76 -12.01 3.78 2.50
CA ILE A 76 -11.40 2.45 2.53
C ILE A 76 -11.27 1.92 1.11
N LEU A 77 -10.05 1.52 0.75
CA LEU A 77 -9.72 0.83 -0.49
C LEU A 77 -9.40 -0.63 -0.16
N LYS A 78 -10.10 -1.55 -0.82
CA LYS A 78 -9.80 -2.99 -0.75
C LYS A 78 -8.96 -3.38 -1.95
N GLU A 79 -8.46 -4.61 -1.94
CA GLU A 79 -7.81 -5.21 -3.12
C GLU A 79 -8.63 -4.95 -4.40
N GLY A 80 -7.95 -4.41 -5.40
CA GLY A 80 -8.59 -3.95 -6.63
C GLY A 80 -7.88 -2.79 -7.30
N GLN A 81 -8.49 -2.34 -8.40
CA GLN A 81 -7.97 -1.27 -9.24
C GLN A 81 -8.96 -0.10 -9.27
N TYR A 82 -8.48 1.08 -8.94
CA TYR A 82 -9.24 2.33 -8.88
C TYR A 82 -8.65 3.28 -9.91
N ALA A 83 -9.13 3.17 -11.15
CA ALA A 83 -8.59 3.92 -12.28
C ALA A 83 -8.83 5.44 -12.19
N GLU A 84 -9.84 5.86 -11.40
CA GLU A 84 -10.18 7.25 -11.12
C GLU A 84 -10.66 7.37 -9.67
N LEU A 85 -10.34 8.48 -9.01
CA LEU A 85 -10.76 8.76 -7.63
C LEU A 85 -11.92 9.76 -7.50
N LYS A 86 -12.45 10.29 -8.61
CA LYS A 86 -13.54 11.28 -8.64
C LYS A 86 -13.25 12.45 -7.70
N ASP A 87 -14.17 12.77 -6.78
CA ASP A 87 -14.08 13.84 -5.77
C ASP A 87 -13.03 13.59 -4.66
N PHE A 88 -12.10 12.66 -4.86
CA PHE A 88 -10.97 12.38 -3.98
C PHE A 88 -9.62 12.47 -4.70
N SER A 89 -9.63 12.76 -6.02
CA SER A 89 -8.41 12.94 -6.80
C SER A 89 -7.57 14.09 -6.26
N ASN A 90 -6.25 13.87 -6.15
CA ASN A 90 -5.28 14.87 -5.70
C ASN A 90 -5.53 15.39 -4.27
N MET A 91 -6.20 14.60 -3.43
CA MET A 91 -6.44 14.98 -2.03
C MET A 91 -5.67 14.11 -1.04
N MET A 92 -5.14 12.96 -1.46
CA MET A 92 -4.57 11.98 -0.54
C MET A 92 -3.31 12.51 0.17
N SER A 93 -3.36 12.55 1.50
CA SER A 93 -2.30 13.07 2.37
C SER A 93 -1.78 12.05 3.40
N SER A 94 -2.54 10.99 3.70
CA SER A 94 -2.07 9.88 4.56
C SER A 94 -2.71 8.55 4.20
N VAL A 95 -1.99 7.45 4.47
CA VAL A 95 -2.32 6.09 4.03
C VAL A 95 -1.93 5.08 5.11
N ARG A 96 -2.83 4.17 5.51
CA ARG A 96 -2.51 3.07 6.42
C ARG A 96 -3.25 1.80 6.07
N GLU A 97 -2.61 0.66 6.27
CA GLU A 97 -3.32 -0.61 6.25
C GLU A 97 -4.22 -0.70 7.48
N VAL A 98 -5.45 -1.19 7.29
CA VAL A 98 -6.43 -1.44 8.35
C VAL A 98 -6.81 -2.91 8.32
N GLU A 99 -6.84 -3.54 9.49
CA GLU A 99 -7.31 -4.91 9.60
C GLU A 99 -8.80 -4.97 9.26
N ASN A 100 -9.19 -5.90 8.38
CA ASN A 100 -10.60 -6.19 8.16
C ASN A 100 -11.19 -6.80 9.43
N ALA A 101 -12.14 -6.12 10.07
CA ALA A 101 -12.89 -6.62 11.23
C ALA A 101 -13.64 -7.95 10.99
N LYS A 102 -13.65 -8.49 9.76
CA LYS A 102 -14.25 -9.78 9.38
C LYS A 102 -13.27 -10.97 9.43
N GLU A 103 -11.97 -10.75 9.57
CA GLU A 103 -10.96 -11.83 9.70
C GLU A 103 -10.61 -12.11 11.17
N LYS A 104 -11.54 -11.92 12.10
CA LYS A 104 -11.44 -12.60 13.40
C LYS A 104 -11.82 -14.07 13.16
N ARG A 105 -10.89 -14.88 12.66
CA ARG A 105 -11.00 -16.34 12.83
C ARG A 105 -11.08 -16.57 14.35
N PRO A 106 -12.19 -17.07 14.92
CA PRO A 106 -12.17 -17.45 16.32
C PRO A 106 -11.08 -18.49 16.49
N ALA A 107 -10.21 -18.28 17.48
CA ALA A 107 -9.28 -19.32 17.91
C ALA A 107 -10.09 -20.59 18.15
N ALA A 108 -9.78 -21.65 17.39
CA ALA A 108 -10.34 -22.96 17.64
C ALA A 108 -9.98 -23.33 19.08
N LYS A 109 -11.01 -23.69 19.84
CA LYS A 109 -10.97 -24.02 21.26
C LYS A 109 -10.10 -25.23 21.57
#